data_AF-A0A2H9QU18-F1
#
_entry.id   AF-A0A2H9QU18-F1
#
_cell.length_a   1.000
_cell.length_b   1.000
_cell.length_c   1.000
_cell.angle_alpha   90.00
_cell.angle_beta   90.00
_cell.angle_gamma   90.00
#
_symmetry.space_group_name_H-M   'P 1'
#
loop_
_entity.id
_entity.type
_entity.pdbx_description
1 polymer ?
#
loop_
_entity_poly.entity_id
_entity_poly.type
_entity_poly.pdbx_seq_one_letter_code
_entity_poly.pdbx_strand_id
1 'polypeptide(L)' 'TKPFLSGNPEPEKENVHIRAGNLFWGFTEALKDYYTPAVKEHTGIVNDYVYWFVIVLAVLFIIIGVGT' A
#
# COMPACT_ATOMS: atom_id res chain seq x y z
N THR A 1 -6.17 -16.50 35.89
CA THR A 1 -4.91 -16.00 36.50
C THR A 1 -4.56 -14.68 35.85
N LYS A 2 -4.19 -13.65 36.63
CA LYS A 2 -3.71 -12.38 36.06
C LYS A 2 -2.21 -12.50 35.76
N PRO A 3 -1.69 -11.94 34.65
CA PRO A 3 -0.26 -11.94 34.37
C PRO A 3 0.50 -11.23 35.49
N PHE A 4 1.63 -11.80 35.91
CA PHE A 4 2.51 -11.13 36.87
C PHE A 4 3.31 -10.05 36.13
N LEU A 5 2.99 -8.78 36.36
CA LEU A 5 3.66 -7.62 35.77
C LEU A 5 4.72 -7.02 36.71
N SER A 6 5.57 -7.88 37.31
CA SER A 6 6.65 -7.44 38.20
C SER A 6 6.21 -6.53 39.35
N GLY A 7 4.98 -6.70 39.85
CA GLY A 7 4.41 -5.86 40.91
C GLY A 7 3.82 -4.52 40.47
N ASN A 8 3.90 -4.16 39.19
CA ASN A 8 3.24 -2.96 38.67
C ASN A 8 1.73 -3.18 38.48
N PRO A 9 0.91 -2.14 38.66
CA PRO A 9 -0.51 -2.19 38.29
C PRO A 9 -0.64 -2.42 36.78
N GLU A 10 -1.58 -3.27 36.39
CA GLU A 10 -1.89 -3.54 34.98
C GLU A 10 -2.42 -2.25 34.33
N PRO A 11 -1.75 -1.71 33.31
CA PRO A 11 -2.29 -0.57 32.55
C PRO A 11 -3.50 -1.04 31.74
N GLU A 12 -4.32 -0.10 31.27
CA GLU A 12 -5.48 -0.45 30.44
C GLU A 12 -5.07 -1.36 29.26
N LYS A 13 -5.89 -2.36 28.94
CA LYS A 13 -5.55 -3.40 27.96
C LYS A 13 -5.08 -2.86 26.60
N GLU A 14 -5.54 -1.68 26.21
CA GLU A 14 -5.11 -1.01 24.97
C GLU A 14 -3.66 -0.53 24.99
N ASN A 15 -3.09 -0.33 26.18
CA ASN A 15 -1.69 0.05 26.38
C ASN A 15 -0.76 -1.17 26.60
N VAL A 16 -1.32 -2.37 26.73
CA VAL A 16 -0.56 -3.62 26.99
C VAL A 16 -0.06 -4.26 25.69
N HIS A 17 -0.75 -4.03 24.56
CA HIS A 17 -0.38 -4.60 23.26
C HIS A 17 -0.25 -3.51 22.19
N ILE A 18 0.84 -3.56 21.42
CA ILE A 18 0.92 -2.86 20.14
C ILE A 18 -0.10 -3.53 19.21
N ARG A 19 -1.14 -2.78 18.79
CA ARG A 19 -2.15 -3.32 17.86
C ARG A 19 -1.47 -3.81 16.59
N ALA A 20 -1.94 -4.93 16.02
CA ALA A 20 -1.36 -5.51 14.80
C ALA A 20 -1.28 -4.50 13.64
N GLY A 21 -2.22 -3.54 13.56
CA GLY A 21 -2.18 -2.44 12.59
C GLY A 21 -0.98 -1.50 12.76
N ASN A 22 -0.38 -1.41 13.95
CA ASN A 22 0.77 -0.55 14.21
C ASN A 22 2.11 -1.19 13.81
N LEU A 23 2.19 -2.52 13.66
CA LEU A 23 3.46 -3.20 13.37
C LEU A 23 4.01 -2.84 11.99
N PHE A 24 3.13 -2.71 10.99
CA PHE A 24 3.49 -2.33 9.63
C PHE A 24 3.20 -0.87 9.31
N TRP A 25 2.67 -0.10 10.27
CA TRP A 25 2.28 1.29 10.05
C TRP A 25 3.44 2.14 9.53
N GLY A 26 4.63 2.01 10.13
CA GLY A 26 5.82 2.74 9.69
C GLY A 26 6.26 2.38 8.26
N PHE A 27 6.08 1.11 7.86
CA PHE A 27 6.37 0.66 6.50
C PHE A 27 5.34 1.22 5.50
N THR A 28 4.05 1.16 5.83
CA THR A 28 2.99 1.70 4.97
C THR A 28 3.05 3.22 4.86
N GLU A 29 3.40 3.92 5.95
CA GLU A 29 3.52 5.38 5.96
C GLU A 29 4.74 5.82 5.14
N ALA A 30 5.88 5.11 5.25
CA ALA A 30 7.07 5.39 4.44
C ALA A 30 6.84 5.22 2.93
N LEU A 31 5.89 4.35 2.54
CA LEU A 31 5.54 4.09 1.13
C LEU A 31 4.22 4.76 0.69
N LYS A 32 3.65 5.64 1.51
CA LYS A 32 2.37 6.27 1.24
C LYS A 32 2.33 7.02 -0.08
N ASP A 33 3.39 7.74 -0.42
CA ASP A 33 3.49 8.49 -1.67
C ASP A 33 3.64 7.58 -2.90
N TYR A 34 4.08 6.33 -2.71
CA TYR A 34 4.11 5.32 -3.76
C TYR A 34 2.73 4.69 -3.96
N TYR A 35 2.08 4.29 -2.86
CA TYR A 35 0.79 3.59 -2.93
C TYR A 35 -0.39 4.51 -3.24
N THR A 36 -0.40 5.75 -2.75
CA THR A 36 -1.51 6.69 -2.95
C THR A 36 -1.84 6.91 -4.43
N PRO A 37 -0.88 7.29 -5.31
CA PRO A 37 -1.17 7.41 -6.74
C PRO A 37 -1.46 6.04 -7.39
N ALA A 38 -0.74 4.99 -7.01
CA ALA A 38 -0.94 3.65 -7.59
C ALA A 38 -2.38 3.14 -7.37
N VAL A 39 -2.94 3.34 -6.18
CA VAL A 39 -4.32 2.98 -5.87
C VAL A 39 -5.31 3.88 -6.62
N LYS A 40 -5.00 5.18 -6.75
CA LYS A 40 -5.88 6.14 -7.44
C LYS A 40 -6.10 5.79 -8.92
N GLU A 41 -5.10 5.23 -9.60
CA GLU A 41 -5.21 4.81 -11.00
C GLU A 41 -6.08 3.55 -11.20
N HIS A 42 -6.43 2.81 -10.13
CA HIS A 42 -7.31 1.64 -10.20
C HIS A 42 -8.77 2.04 -10.01
N THR A 43 -9.30 2.82 -10.95
CA THR A 43 -10.64 3.41 -10.88
C THR A 43 -11.77 2.38 -10.95
N GLY A 44 -11.49 1.17 -11.47
CA GLY A 44 -12.50 0.15 -11.76
C GLY A 44 -13.35 0.44 -12.99
N ILE A 45 -13.09 1.54 -13.72
CA ILE A 45 -13.79 1.91 -14.95
C ILE A 45 -13.08 1.27 -16.14
N VAL A 46 -13.77 0.40 -16.88
CA VAL A 46 -13.19 -0.35 -18.02
C VAL A 46 -12.50 0.56 -19.04
N ASN A 47 -13.06 1.75 -19.30
CA ASN A 47 -12.49 2.71 -20.26
C ASN A 47 -11.06 3.15 -19.89
N ASP A 48 -10.75 3.31 -18.61
CA ASP A 48 -9.43 3.77 -18.16
C ASP A 48 -8.36 2.69 -18.42
N TYR A 49 -8.73 1.42 -18.28
CA TYR A 49 -7.85 0.29 -18.61
C TYR A 49 -7.63 0.14 -20.12
N VAL A 50 -8.68 0.32 -20.92
CA VAL A 50 -8.56 0.30 -22.39
C VAL A 50 -7.67 1.46 -22.87
N TYR A 51 -7.81 2.63 -22.26
CA TYR A 51 -6.94 3.78 -22.53
C TYR A 51 -5.46 3.46 -22.25
N TRP A 52 -5.15 2.94 -21.06
CA TRP A 52 -3.80 2.51 -20.71
C TRP A 52 -3.25 1.41 -21.63
N PHE A 53 -4.08 0.45 -22.03
CA PHE A 53 -3.70 -0.58 -23.00
C PHE A 53 -3.27 0.01 -24.35
N VAL A 54 -4.03 0.97 -24.88
CA VAL A 54 -3.69 1.65 -26.15
C VAL A 54 -2.40 2.46 -26.02
N ILE A 55 -2.18 3.14 -24.89
CA ILE A 55 -0.90 3.84 -24.62
C ILE A 55 0.28 2.87 -24.66
N VAL A 56 0.19 1.75 -23.95
CA VAL A 56 1.26 0.75 -23.90
C VAL A 56 1.55 0.22 -25.30
N LEU A 57 0.52 -0.09 -26.09
CA LEU A 57 0.69 -0.50 -27.49
C LEU A 57 1.41 0.56 -28.33
N ALA A 58 1.02 1.83 -28.20
CA ALA A 58 1.67 2.93 -28.92
C ALA A 58 3.16 3.06 -28.54
N VAL A 59 3.47 2.98 -27.23
CA VAL A 59 4.85 3.00 -26.74
C VAL A 59 5.65 1.82 -27.29
N LEU A 60 5.09 0.61 -27.30
CA LEU A 60 5.74 -0.57 -27.87
C LEU A 60 6.02 -0.40 -29.36
N PHE A 61 5.08 0.13 -30.13
CA PHE A 61 5.28 0.40 -31.55
C PHE A 61 6.36 1.46 -31.79
N ILE A 62 6.47 2.48 -30.94
CA ILE A 62 7.56 3.46 -31.04
C ILE A 62 8.89 2.79 -30.74
N ILE A 63 8.99 2.04 -29.64
CA ILE A 63 10.24 1.37 -29.24
C ILE A 63 10.71 0.39 -30.33
N ILE A 64 9.80 -0.44 -30.84
CA ILE A 64 10.11 -1.45 -31.85
C ILE A 64 10.36 -0.78 -33.21
N GLY A 65 9.47 0.10 -33.65
CA GLY A 65 9.49 0.68 -34.99
C GLY A 65 10.53 1.79 -35.21
N VAL A 66 11.03 2.43 -34.14
CA VAL A 66 12.15 3.39 -34.22
C VAL A 66 13.50 2.70 -34.00
N GLY A 67 13.52 1.52 -33.35
CA GLY A 67 14.73 0.72 -33.12
C GLY A 67 15.14 -0.19 -34.29
N THR A 68 14.32 -0.28 -35.34
CA THR A 68 14.60 -0.94 -36.63
C THR A 68 15.00 0.06 -37.68
#